data_AF-X1DJ18-F1
#
_entry.id   AF-X1DJ18-F1
#
_cell.length_a   1.000
_cell.length_b   1.000
_cell.length_c   1.000
_cell.angle_alpha   90.00
_cell.angle_beta   90.00
_cell.angle_gamma   90.00
#
_symmetry.space_group_name_H-M   'P 1'
#
loop_
_entity.id
_entity.type
_entity.pdbx_description
1 polymer ?
#
loop_
_entity_poly.entity_id
_entity_poly.type
_entity_poly.pdbx_seq_one_letter_code
_entity_poly.pdbx_strand_id
1 'polypeptide(L)'
;MKKFRKYIILSTLVFILVAFSSITIYAWDNCPFGFEDDPYPGECKRYIDTDGDGICDRSQPALEDRDTNISLNEKNAKENIIDDNKYSEESDEKLTGGF
;
A
#
# COMPACT_ATOMS: atom_id res chain seq x y z
N MET A 1 4.30 -27.11 47.29
CA MET A 1 4.60 -25.67 47.23
C MET A 1 5.63 -25.29 46.17
N LYS A 2 6.90 -25.75 46.23
CA LYS A 2 7.97 -25.31 45.31
C LYS A 2 7.75 -25.68 43.83
N LYS A 3 7.15 -26.85 43.54
CA LYS A 3 6.82 -27.29 42.17
C LYS A 3 5.68 -26.47 41.56
N PHE A 4 4.62 -26.20 42.32
CA PHE A 4 3.51 -25.34 41.91
C PHE A 4 3.94 -23.92 41.53
N ARG A 5 4.86 -23.32 42.30
CA ARG A 5 5.40 -21.98 41.98
C ARG A 5 6.17 -21.97 40.65
N LYS A 6 6.86 -23.06 40.28
CA LYS A 6 7.55 -23.19 38.98
C LYS A 6 6.56 -23.29 37.82
N TYR A 7 5.45 -24.02 37.98
CA TYR A 7 4.42 -24.12 36.94
C TYR A 7 3.69 -22.80 36.72
N ILE A 8 3.45 -22.02 37.78
CA ILE A 8 2.86 -20.68 37.65
C ILE A 8 3.80 -19.76 36.85
N ILE A 9 5.10 -19.74 37.16
CA ILE A 9 6.10 -18.93 36.44
C ILE A 9 6.21 -19.36 34.97
N LEU A 10 6.25 -20.68 34.71
CA LEU A 10 6.33 -21.21 33.34
C LEU A 10 5.08 -20.84 32.52
N SER A 11 3.90 -20.96 33.12
CA SER A 11 2.63 -20.58 32.50
C SER A 11 2.59 -19.10 32.12
N THR A 12 3.02 -18.21 33.03
CA THR A 12 3.06 -16.77 32.74
C THR A 12 4.03 -16.41 31.61
N LEU A 13 5.18 -17.09 31.52
CA LEU A 13 6.15 -16.87 30.43
C LEU A 13 5.59 -17.29 29.07
N VAL A 14 4.89 -18.43 29.02
CA VAL A 14 4.25 -18.89 27.78
C VAL A 14 3.16 -17.92 27.33
N PHE A 15 2.34 -17.42 28.27
CA PHE A 15 1.28 -16.46 27.97
C PHE A 15 1.83 -15.14 27.40
N ILE A 16 2.93 -14.66 27.97
CA ILE A 16 3.67 -13.48 27.48
C ILE A 16 4.16 -13.70 26.04
N LEU A 17 4.82 -14.82 25.76
CA LEU A 17 5.34 -15.13 24.41
C LEU A 17 4.22 -15.15 23.35
N VAL A 18 3.08 -15.75 23.69
CA VAL A 18 1.90 -15.78 22.79
C VAL A 18 1.35 -14.38 22.55
N ALA A 19 1.28 -13.52 23.57
CA ALA A 19 0.78 -12.15 23.44
C ALA A 19 1.67 -11.26 22.55
N PHE A 20 2.98 -11.51 22.50
CA PHE A 20 3.91 -10.72 21.68
C PHE A 20 4.14 -11.27 20.26
N SER A 21 3.50 -12.39 19.90
CA SER A 21 3.74 -13.07 18.61
C SER A 21 3.16 -12.35 17.39
N SER A 22 2.32 -11.32 17.58
CA SER A 22 1.49 -10.78 16.49
C SER A 22 1.77 -9.32 16.10
N ILE A 23 2.89 -8.73 16.51
CA ILE A 23 3.20 -7.34 16.14
C ILE A 23 4.01 -7.32 14.84
N THR A 24 3.31 -7.35 13.70
CA THR A 24 3.90 -7.02 12.39
C THR A 24 3.53 -5.58 12.05
N ILE A 25 4.49 -4.66 12.18
CA ILE A 25 4.33 -3.26 11.75
C ILE A 25 4.95 -3.15 10.35
N TYR A 26 4.10 -3.01 9.34
CA TYR A 26 4.53 -2.67 7.99
C TYR A 26 4.69 -1.16 7.86
N ALA A 27 5.73 -0.72 7.18
CA ALA A 27 6.09 0.68 7.08
C ALA A 27 5.78 1.18 5.67
N TRP A 28 4.54 1.61 5.43
CA TRP A 28 4.05 2.18 4.18
C TRP A 28 4.17 3.71 4.19
N ASP A 29 4.10 4.35 3.02
CA ASP A 29 4.05 5.81 2.83
C ASP A 29 5.07 6.60 3.67
N ASN A 30 6.33 6.16 3.65
CA ASN A 30 7.42 6.78 4.43
C ASN A 30 8.76 6.76 3.71
N CYS A 31 8.75 6.80 2.39
CA CYS A 31 9.96 6.92 1.60
C CYS A 31 10.74 8.18 2.07
N PRO A 32 11.97 8.04 2.59
CA PRO A 32 12.73 9.17 3.13
C PRO A 32 13.13 10.19 2.05
N PHE A 33 12.97 9.83 0.79
CA PHE A 33 13.23 10.69 -0.36
C PHE A 33 11.95 11.26 -0.98
N GLY A 34 10.77 10.86 -0.48
CA GLY A 34 9.48 11.29 -1.03
C GLY A 34 9.20 10.77 -2.44
N PHE A 35 9.79 9.64 -2.83
CA PHE A 35 9.43 8.98 -4.09
C PHE A 35 8.09 8.28 -3.95
N GLU A 36 7.29 8.35 -5.01
CA GLU A 36 6.05 7.64 -5.21
C GLU A 36 6.26 6.59 -6.30
N ASP A 37 5.69 5.40 -6.09
CA ASP A 37 5.78 4.26 -7.01
C ASP A 37 7.21 3.90 -7.51
N ASP A 38 8.19 3.82 -6.61
CA ASP A 38 9.60 3.58 -6.96
C ASP A 38 9.91 2.07 -7.23
N PRO A 39 10.27 1.68 -8.46
CA PRO A 39 10.51 0.28 -8.84
C PRO A 39 11.91 -0.22 -8.47
N TYR A 40 12.10 -1.54 -8.32
CA TYR A 40 13.44 -2.12 -8.09
C TYR A 40 14.34 -2.11 -9.35
N PRO A 41 15.67 -1.83 -9.24
CA PRO A 41 16.39 -1.31 -8.08
C PRO A 41 16.22 0.21 -7.97
N GLY A 42 15.38 0.64 -7.04
CA GLY A 42 15.00 2.04 -6.86
C GLY A 42 15.86 2.78 -5.86
N GLU A 43 15.63 4.09 -5.76
CA GLU A 43 16.30 4.99 -4.82
C GLU A 43 15.72 4.88 -3.39
N CYS A 44 14.57 4.23 -3.23
CA CYS A 44 14.00 3.74 -1.98
C CYS A 44 14.99 2.75 -1.34
N LYS A 45 15.98 3.27 -0.60
CA LYS A 45 17.12 2.54 0.03
C LYS A 45 16.78 1.26 0.81
N ARG A 46 15.50 1.02 1.11
CA ARG A 46 14.98 -0.15 1.82
C ARG A 46 13.83 -0.76 1.02
N TYR A 47 14.14 -1.19 -0.19
CA TYR A 47 13.18 -1.90 -1.03
C TYR A 47 12.66 -3.13 -0.27
N ILE A 48 11.36 -3.07 0.02
CA ILE A 48 10.55 -4.14 0.57
C ILE A 48 9.26 -4.06 -0.24
N ASP A 49 8.93 -5.17 -0.88
CA ASP A 49 7.73 -5.36 -1.69
C ASP A 49 6.97 -6.52 -1.03
N THR A 50 6.02 -6.19 -0.18
CA THR A 50 5.26 -7.17 0.60
C THR A 50 4.07 -7.70 -0.19
N ASP A 51 3.49 -6.89 -1.07
CA ASP A 51 2.31 -7.23 -1.86
C ASP A 51 2.63 -7.84 -3.24
N GLY A 52 3.89 -7.77 -3.67
CA GLY A 52 4.43 -8.40 -4.88
C GLY A 52 4.15 -7.60 -6.15
N ASP A 53 3.85 -6.31 -6.06
CA ASP A 53 3.52 -5.46 -7.21
C ASP A 53 4.76 -4.91 -7.95
N GLY A 54 5.97 -5.18 -7.45
CA GLY A 54 7.23 -4.74 -8.03
C GLY A 54 7.65 -3.33 -7.61
N ILE A 55 6.93 -2.69 -6.70
CA ILE A 55 7.15 -1.33 -6.22
C ILE A 55 7.55 -1.34 -4.73
N CYS A 56 8.27 -0.33 -4.26
CA CYS A 56 8.62 -0.20 -2.85
C CYS A 56 7.35 0.11 -2.02
N ASP A 57 6.99 -0.73 -1.03
CA ASP A 57 5.86 -0.49 -0.11
C ASP A 57 5.93 0.92 0.53
N ARG A 58 7.15 1.42 0.76
CA ARG A 58 7.40 2.74 1.39
C ARG A 58 7.12 3.92 0.48
N SER A 59 7.13 3.70 -0.84
CA SER A 59 6.76 4.72 -1.84
C SER A 59 5.27 4.65 -2.20
N GLN A 60 4.48 3.87 -1.47
CA GLN A 60 3.07 3.67 -1.76
C GLN A 60 2.23 3.78 -0.49
N PRO A 61 0.95 4.17 -0.61
CA PRO A 61 -0.02 4.07 0.47
C PRO A 61 -0.35 2.61 0.77
N ALA A 62 -0.77 2.33 2.01
CA ALA A 62 -1.22 1.01 2.45
C ALA A 62 -2.29 0.43 1.51
N LEU A 63 -2.31 -0.89 1.30
CA LEU A 63 -3.30 -1.55 0.44
C LEU A 63 -4.75 -1.12 0.76
N GLU A 64 -5.07 -1.03 2.04
CA GLU A 64 -6.39 -0.60 2.52
C GLU A 64 -6.76 0.84 2.15
N ASP A 65 -5.77 1.71 1.96
CA ASP A 65 -5.95 3.10 1.55
C ASP A 65 -6.00 3.26 0.03
N ARG A 66 -5.39 2.33 -0.73
CA ARG A 66 -5.41 2.34 -2.21
C ARG A 66 -6.84 2.20 -2.77
N ASP A 67 -7.63 1.28 -2.21
CA ASP A 67 -8.99 0.99 -2.69
C ASP A 67 -9.99 2.12 -2.38
N THR A 68 -9.72 2.89 -1.32
CA THR A 68 -10.60 3.99 -0.89
C THR A 68 -10.63 5.12 -1.94
N ASN A 69 -9.52 5.33 -2.66
CA ASN A 69 -9.44 6.32 -3.74
C ASN A 69 -10.25 5.91 -4.97
N ILE A 70 -10.33 4.61 -5.26
CA ILE A 70 -11.14 4.08 -6.37
C ILE A 70 -12.64 4.28 -6.07
N SER A 71 -13.08 4.01 -4.84
CA SER A 71 -14.50 4.19 -4.46
C SER A 71 -14.93 5.65 -4.43
N LEU A 72 -14.05 6.57 -4.00
CA LEU A 72 -14.32 8.01 -4.04
C LEU A 72 -14.35 8.53 -5.47
N ASN A 73 -13.46 8.04 -6.35
CA ASN A 73 -13.52 8.39 -7.77
C ASN A 73 -14.80 7.84 -8.43
N GLU A 74 -15.23 6.62 -8.11
CA GLU A 74 -16.47 6.05 -8.67
C GLU A 74 -17.74 6.80 -8.21
N LYS A 75 -17.75 7.35 -6.98
CA LYS A 75 -18.86 8.18 -6.49
C LYS A 75 -18.84 9.58 -7.11
N ASN A 76 -17.66 10.19 -7.25
CA ASN A 76 -17.52 11.50 -7.91
C ASN A 76 -17.70 11.43 -9.44
N ALA A 77 -17.41 10.29 -10.06
CA ALA A 77 -17.64 10.03 -11.48
C ALA A 77 -19.13 9.77 -11.80
N LYS A 78 -19.92 9.31 -10.82
CA LYS A 78 -21.38 9.13 -10.97
C LYS A 78 -22.18 10.41 -10.71
N GLU A 79 -21.59 11.43 -10.09
CA GLU A 79 -22.24 12.73 -9.83
C GLU A 79 -22.04 13.75 -10.98
N ASN A 80 -21.10 13.52 -11.91
CA ASN A 80 -20.81 14.42 -13.04
C ASN A 80 -21.44 13.99 -14.39
N ILE A 81 -22.48 13.15 -14.39
CA ILE A 81 -23.16 12.71 -15.64
C ILE A 81 -24.61 13.21 -15.69
N ILE A 82 -24.81 14.52 -15.59
CA ILE A 82 -25.96 15.31 -16.11
C ILE A 82 -25.42 16.77 -16.13
N ASP A 83 -25.23 17.54 -17.18
CA ASP A 83 -25.42 17.54 -18.64
C ASP A 83 -24.12 18.17 -19.20
N ASP A 84 -23.53 17.77 -20.32
CA ASP A 84 -23.86 18.38 -21.60
C ASP A 84 -23.22 17.57 -22.73
N ASN A 85 -24.10 17.13 -23.61
CA ASN A 85 -23.81 16.44 -24.85
C ASN A 85 -23.30 17.43 -25.89
N LYS A 86 -21.99 17.55 -26.17
CA LYS A 86 -21.52 18.13 -27.44
C LYS A 86 -20.06 17.85 -27.83
N TYR A 87 -19.94 17.25 -29.02
CA TYR A 87 -18.80 17.11 -29.91
C TYR A 87 -17.85 15.91 -29.75
N SER A 88 -18.03 15.05 -30.76
CA SER A 88 -17.31 13.91 -31.25
C SER A 88 -15.96 14.26 -31.91
N GLU A 89 -15.26 13.16 -32.27
CA GLU A 89 -14.14 13.03 -33.22
C GLU A 89 -12.74 13.22 -32.61
N GLU A 90 -12.05 12.11 -32.32
CA GLU A 90 -11.20 11.32 -33.25
C GLU A 90 -9.86 12.02 -33.53
N SER A 91 -8.77 11.39 -33.09
CA SER A 91 -7.46 11.52 -33.73
C SER A 91 -6.59 10.34 -33.33
N ASP A 92 -6.84 9.21 -34.00
CA ASP A 92 -5.76 8.32 -34.36
C ASP A 92 -4.89 8.97 -35.44
N GLU A 93 -3.62 8.58 -35.42
CA GLU A 93 -2.62 8.68 -36.49
C GLU A 93 -1.62 9.87 -36.50
N LYS A 94 -0.35 9.42 -36.52
CA LYS A 94 0.76 9.88 -37.39
C LYS A 94 1.76 10.89 -36.82
N LEU A 95 2.85 10.35 -36.27
CA LEU A 95 4.14 11.04 -36.22
C LEU A 95 5.03 10.57 -37.39
N THR A 96 5.00 11.34 -38.48
CA THR A 96 6.06 11.34 -39.50
C THR A 96 6.53 12.77 -39.75
N GLY A 97 7.77 13.06 -39.33
CA GLY A 97 8.77 13.84 -40.07
C GLY A 97 8.62 15.36 -40.22
N GLY A 98 9.69 16.07 -39.84
CA GLY A 98 10.19 17.24 -40.59
C GLY A 98 10.38 18.52 -39.77
N PHE A 99 11.63 18.82 -39.41
CA PHE A 99 12.44 19.88 -40.04
C PHE A 99 13.93 19.55 -39.86
#